data_AF-A0AAP2UDV0-F1
#
_entry.id   AF-A0AAP2UDV0-F1
#
_cell.length_a   1.000
_cell.length_b   1.000
_cell.length_c   1.000
_cell.angle_alpha   90.00
_cell.angle_beta   90.00
_cell.angle_gamma   90.00
#
_symmetry.space_group_name_H-M   'P 1'
#
loop_
_entity.id
_entity.type
_entity.pdbx_description
1 polymer ?
#
loop_
_entity_poly.entity_id
_entity_poly.type
_entity_poly.pdbx_seq_one_letter_code
_entity_poly.pdbx_strand_id
1 'polypeptide(L)'
;MKDKFTSDDILVALCQKFGNSTEIIDDVIDKKIFMTDKEKEYYLNEVHENYISFLSDKYPVILGALDDPPVCLFYDGDLDVFQKDIHVYESVVNKADKIFIGIVNKGDEAEWCVATTDQEVLQPVVEEVFERNDNLEFKKYKQSQSTVLN
;
A
#
# COMPACT_ATOMS: atom_id res chain seq x y z
N MET A 1 -28.59 -6.30 7.59
CA MET A 1 -27.41 -6.38 8.47
C MET A 1 -26.38 -5.42 7.91
N LYS A 2 -25.76 -4.56 8.73
CA LYS A 2 -24.48 -3.98 8.31
C LYS A 2 -23.46 -5.10 8.47
N ASP A 3 -22.77 -5.47 7.40
CA ASP A 3 -21.65 -6.38 7.50
C ASP A 3 -20.59 -5.77 8.42
N LYS A 4 -19.99 -6.62 9.25
CA LYS A 4 -19.02 -6.19 10.27
C LYS A 4 -17.74 -5.61 9.67
N PHE A 5 -17.38 -6.06 8.47
CA PHE A 5 -16.18 -5.67 7.74
C PHE A 5 -16.58 -5.05 6.40
N THR A 6 -15.88 -4.00 5.99
CA THR A 6 -16.03 -3.41 4.66
C THR A 6 -15.32 -4.28 3.61
N SER A 7 -15.58 -4.02 2.32
CA SER A 7 -14.84 -4.68 1.24
C SER A 7 -13.35 -4.39 1.29
N ASP A 8 -12.96 -3.19 1.72
CA ASP A 8 -11.56 -2.79 1.91
C ASP A 8 -10.91 -3.59 3.02
N ASP A 9 -11.57 -3.72 4.18
CA ASP A 9 -11.08 -4.54 5.30
C ASP A 9 -10.84 -5.99 4.87
N ILE A 10 -11.75 -6.54 4.05
CA ILE A 10 -11.62 -7.91 3.55
C ILE A 10 -10.42 -8.03 2.60
N LEU A 11 -10.24 -7.09 1.67
CA LEU A 11 -9.11 -7.12 0.73
C LEU A 11 -7.76 -7.00 1.43
N VAL A 12 -7.65 -6.10 2.40
CA VAL A 12 -6.42 -5.89 3.18
C VAL A 12 -6.06 -7.17 3.95
N ALA A 13 -7.03 -7.77 4.65
CA ALA A 13 -6.81 -9.02 5.36
C ALA A 13 -6.42 -10.18 4.42
N LEU A 14 -6.99 -10.22 3.21
CA LEU A 14 -6.61 -11.22 2.20
C LEU A 14 -5.16 -11.01 1.72
N CYS A 15 -4.78 -9.76 1.44
CA CYS A 15 -3.42 -9.41 1.03
C CYS A 15 -2.38 -9.78 2.09
N GLN A 16 -2.68 -9.48 3.37
CA GLN A 16 -1.83 -9.84 4.51
C GLN A 16 -1.69 -11.37 4.67
N LYS A 17 -2.77 -12.13 4.44
CA LYS A 17 -2.76 -13.58 4.61
C LYS A 17 -2.10 -14.34 3.45
N PHE A 18 -2.44 -13.99 2.22
CA PHE A 18 -2.14 -14.80 1.03
C PHE A 18 -1.10 -14.18 0.11
N GLY A 19 -0.81 -12.90 0.27
CA GLY A 19 0.02 -12.13 -0.64
C GLY A 19 -0.80 -11.15 -1.47
N ASN A 20 -0.13 -10.11 -1.95
CA ASN A 20 -0.75 -8.92 -2.52
C ASN A 20 -0.54 -8.86 -4.04
N SER A 21 -1.18 -9.79 -4.75
CA SER A 21 -1.21 -9.89 -6.21
C SER A 21 -2.63 -10.17 -6.68
N THR A 22 -3.03 -9.57 -7.82
CA THR A 22 -4.37 -9.83 -8.37
C THR A 22 -4.59 -11.30 -8.67
N GLU A 23 -3.60 -11.99 -9.25
CA GLU A 23 -3.69 -13.42 -9.54
C GLU A 23 -3.96 -14.25 -8.28
N ILE A 24 -3.27 -13.95 -7.18
CA ILE A 24 -3.43 -14.67 -5.90
C ILE A 24 -4.84 -14.43 -5.33
N ILE A 25 -5.29 -13.17 -5.35
CA ILE A 25 -6.57 -12.79 -4.78
C ILE A 25 -7.74 -13.34 -5.61
N ASP A 26 -7.65 -13.28 -6.93
CA ASP A 26 -8.64 -13.86 -7.84
C ASP A 26 -8.72 -15.39 -7.63
N ASP A 27 -7.59 -16.07 -7.51
CA ASP A 27 -7.54 -17.52 -7.21
C ASP A 27 -8.23 -17.87 -5.89
N VAL A 28 -8.03 -17.05 -4.85
CA VAL A 28 -8.65 -17.22 -3.53
C VAL A 28 -10.17 -17.06 -3.62
N ILE A 29 -10.64 -16.07 -4.38
CA ILE A 29 -12.07 -15.80 -4.62
C ILE A 29 -12.70 -16.94 -5.43
N ASP A 30 -12.07 -17.34 -6.53
CA ASP A 30 -12.56 -18.39 -7.42
C ASP A 30 -12.64 -19.75 -6.72
N LYS A 31 -11.63 -20.07 -5.90
CA LYS A 31 -11.61 -21.29 -5.06
C LYS A 31 -12.53 -21.19 -3.85
N LYS A 32 -13.21 -20.04 -3.65
CA LYS A 32 -14.11 -19.78 -2.51
C LYS A 32 -13.42 -20.03 -1.16
N ILE A 33 -12.16 -19.63 -1.06
CA ILE A 33 -11.40 -19.70 0.17
C ILE A 33 -11.83 -18.51 1.03
N PHE A 34 -12.52 -18.78 2.14
CA PHE A 34 -13.05 -17.75 3.03
C PHE A 34 -12.22 -17.63 4.31
N MET A 35 -12.02 -16.40 4.78
CA MET A 35 -11.51 -16.13 6.12
C MET A 35 -12.65 -16.07 7.13
N THR A 36 -12.46 -16.72 8.28
CA THR A 36 -13.33 -16.55 9.45
C THR A 36 -13.22 -15.12 9.98
N ASP A 37 -14.23 -14.66 10.73
CA ASP A 37 -14.19 -13.31 11.31
C ASP A 37 -13.02 -13.10 12.27
N LYS A 38 -12.58 -14.16 12.98
CA LYS A 38 -11.38 -14.12 13.83
C LYS A 38 -10.09 -13.94 13.03
N GLU A 39 -9.98 -14.57 11.86
CA GLU A 39 -8.83 -14.38 10.98
C GLU A 39 -8.82 -12.95 10.41
N LYS A 40 -9.98 -12.44 9.98
CA LYS A 40 -10.09 -11.05 9.53
C LYS A 40 -9.62 -10.07 10.61
N GLU A 41 -10.14 -10.23 11.83
CA GLU A 41 -9.73 -9.42 12.98
C GLU A 41 -8.23 -9.52 13.26
N TYR A 42 -7.67 -10.74 13.21
CA TYR A 42 -6.25 -10.96 13.43
C TYR A 42 -5.41 -10.15 12.46
N TYR A 43 -5.61 -10.32 11.15
CA TYR A 43 -4.81 -9.64 10.13
C TYR A 43 -5.06 -8.13 10.10
N LEU A 44 -6.29 -7.66 10.33
CA LEU A 44 -6.58 -6.23 10.40
C LEU A 44 -5.90 -5.55 11.60
N ASN A 45 -5.79 -6.25 12.73
CA ASN A 45 -5.11 -5.72 13.92
C ASN A 45 -3.57 -5.70 13.76
N GLU A 46 -3.01 -6.46 12.82
CA GLU A 46 -1.58 -6.42 12.48
C GLU A 46 -1.23 -5.25 11.56
N VAL A 47 -2.21 -4.62 10.92
CA VAL A 47 -1.98 -3.45 10.06
C VAL A 47 -1.70 -2.22 10.91
N HIS A 48 -0.49 -1.68 10.74
CA HIS A 48 -0.02 -0.52 11.50
C HIS A 48 0.39 0.65 10.62
N GLU A 49 0.52 0.44 9.30
CA GLU A 49 0.80 1.48 8.32
C GLU A 49 -0.48 2.06 7.71
N ASN A 50 -0.38 3.25 7.10
CA ASN A 50 -1.48 3.73 6.25
C ASN A 50 -1.60 2.81 5.04
N TYR A 51 -2.83 2.55 4.61
CA TYR A 51 -3.07 1.72 3.45
C TYR A 51 -4.20 2.25 2.57
N ILE A 52 -4.18 1.82 1.32
CA ILE A 52 -5.26 2.05 0.35
C ILE A 52 -5.50 0.78 -0.47
N SER A 53 -6.76 0.43 -0.65
CA SER A 53 -7.17 -0.70 -1.51
C SER A 53 -7.42 -0.21 -2.94
N PHE A 54 -7.32 -1.13 -3.89
CA PHE A 54 -7.70 -0.91 -5.29
C PHE A 54 -9.16 -0.47 -5.48
N LEU A 55 -10.04 -0.74 -4.50
CA LEU A 55 -11.45 -0.32 -4.54
C LEU A 55 -11.66 1.15 -4.16
N SER A 56 -10.63 1.81 -3.61
CA SER A 56 -10.73 3.20 -3.18
C SER A 56 -10.74 4.16 -4.37
N ASP A 57 -11.65 5.15 -4.35
CA ASP A 57 -11.67 6.25 -5.33
C ASP A 57 -10.37 7.09 -5.32
N LYS A 58 -9.57 6.98 -4.25
CA LYS A 58 -8.28 7.68 -4.10
C LYS A 58 -7.10 6.83 -4.56
N TYR A 59 -7.33 5.60 -5.03
CA TYR A 59 -6.26 4.74 -5.47
C TYR A 59 -5.52 5.37 -6.66
N PRO A 60 -4.16 5.37 -6.68
CA PRO A 60 -3.42 5.98 -7.77
C PRO A 60 -3.75 5.34 -9.12
N VAL A 61 -4.45 6.08 -9.98
CA VAL A 61 -4.89 5.61 -11.31
C VAL A 61 -3.77 4.98 -12.13
N ILE A 62 -2.56 5.55 -12.08
CA ILE A 62 -1.40 5.02 -12.82
C ILE A 62 -1.00 3.62 -12.36
N LEU A 63 -1.13 3.32 -11.08
CA LEU A 63 -0.86 2.00 -10.52
C LEU A 63 -1.95 1.00 -10.86
N GLY A 64 -3.18 1.48 -10.98
CA GLY A 64 -4.31 0.64 -11.36
C GLY A 64 -4.31 0.21 -12.83
N ALA A 65 -3.46 0.84 -13.65
CA ALA A 65 -3.28 0.53 -15.06
C ALA A 65 -2.12 -0.44 -15.35
N LEU A 66 -1.44 -0.96 -14.32
CA LEU A 66 -0.41 -1.98 -14.45
C LEU A 66 -1.02 -3.33 -14.88
N ASP A 67 -0.22 -4.19 -15.51
CA ASP A 67 -0.67 -5.53 -15.95
C ASP A 67 -1.12 -6.42 -14.76
N ASP A 68 -0.45 -6.28 -13.62
CA ASP A 68 -0.82 -6.89 -12.33
C ASP A 68 -0.79 -5.79 -11.25
N PRO A 69 -1.89 -5.05 -11.08
CA PRO A 69 -1.93 -3.91 -10.16
C PRO A 69 -1.93 -4.40 -8.70
N PRO A 70 -1.21 -3.74 -7.79
CA PRO A 70 -1.31 -4.04 -6.36
C PRO A 70 -2.75 -3.92 -5.84
N VAL A 71 -3.24 -4.96 -5.15
CA VAL A 71 -4.60 -4.96 -4.60
C VAL A 71 -4.70 -4.04 -3.38
N CYS A 72 -3.63 -4.00 -2.58
CA CYS A 72 -3.46 -3.11 -1.44
C CYS A 72 -2.11 -2.40 -1.54
N LEU A 73 -2.02 -1.16 -1.07
CA LEU A 73 -0.75 -0.44 -0.95
C LEU A 73 -0.62 0.07 0.48
N PHE A 74 0.46 -0.29 1.15
CA PHE A 74 0.90 0.38 2.38
C PHE A 74 1.76 1.56 1.96
N TYR A 75 1.56 2.73 2.56
CA TYR A 75 2.24 3.93 2.07
C TYR A 75 2.55 4.95 3.15
N ASP A 76 3.61 5.72 2.91
CA ASP A 76 3.90 6.97 3.60
C ASP A 76 4.10 8.09 2.57
N GLY A 77 3.66 9.29 2.94
CA GLY A 77 3.64 10.45 2.07
C GLY A 77 2.32 10.69 1.33
N ASP A 78 2.40 11.33 0.17
CA ASP A 78 1.24 11.83 -0.59
C ASP A 78 1.06 11.05 -1.90
N LEU A 79 0.01 10.22 -1.95
CA LEU A 79 -0.32 9.40 -3.13
C LEU A 79 -0.49 10.20 -4.42
N ASP A 80 -0.83 11.50 -4.35
CA ASP A 80 -0.94 12.37 -5.53
C ASP A 80 0.42 12.60 -6.22
N VAL A 81 1.53 12.29 -5.56
CA VAL A 81 2.88 12.35 -6.14
C VAL A 81 3.02 11.34 -7.28
N PHE A 82 2.43 10.15 -7.16
CA PHE A 82 2.51 9.11 -8.19
C PHE A 82 1.87 9.51 -9.52
N GLN A 83 0.96 10.50 -9.52
CA GLN A 83 0.38 11.06 -10.75
C GLN A 83 1.36 11.96 -11.53
N LYS A 84 2.48 12.36 -10.90
CA LYS A 84 3.47 13.29 -11.46
C LYS A 84 4.76 12.58 -11.82
N ASP A 85 5.27 11.75 -10.90
CA ASP A 85 6.49 10.97 -11.09
C ASP A 85 6.43 9.69 -10.24
N ILE A 86 6.90 8.59 -10.80
CA ILE A 86 6.93 7.30 -10.14
C ILE A 86 8.01 6.38 -10.69
N HIS A 87 8.75 5.79 -9.76
CA HIS A 87 9.71 4.72 -10.01
C HIS A 87 9.18 3.44 -9.37
N VAL A 88 9.18 2.36 -10.15
CA VAL A 88 8.68 1.05 -9.72
C VAL A 88 9.84 0.08 -9.62
N TYR A 89 9.93 -0.60 -8.48
CA TYR A 89 10.91 -1.66 -8.22
C TYR A 89 10.16 -2.93 -7.86
N GLU A 90 10.45 -4.01 -8.58
CA GLU A 90 9.86 -5.32 -8.33
C GLU A 90 10.94 -6.27 -7.79
N SER A 91 10.59 -7.07 -6.78
CA SER A 91 11.49 -8.09 -6.27
C SER A 91 11.68 -9.21 -7.31
N VAL A 92 12.93 -9.56 -7.56
CA VAL A 92 13.30 -10.68 -8.44
C VAL A 92 13.02 -12.04 -7.81
N VAL A 93 12.82 -12.09 -6.49
CA VAL A 93 12.55 -13.32 -5.72
C VAL A 93 11.06 -13.56 -5.60
N ASN A 94 10.28 -12.51 -5.35
CA ASN A 94 8.83 -12.57 -5.23
C ASN A 94 8.21 -11.38 -5.97
N LYS A 95 7.67 -11.61 -7.16
CA LYS A 95 7.13 -10.54 -8.01
C LYS A 95 5.90 -9.83 -7.44
N ALA A 96 5.23 -10.42 -6.43
CA ALA A 96 4.16 -9.76 -5.70
C ALA A 96 4.69 -8.64 -4.77
N ASP A 97 5.99 -8.67 -4.44
CA ASP A 97 6.63 -7.64 -3.62
C ASP A 97 7.10 -6.50 -4.53
N LYS A 98 6.38 -5.38 -4.46
CA LYS A 98 6.60 -4.19 -5.29
C LYS A 98 6.79 -2.98 -4.38
N ILE A 99 7.71 -2.11 -4.79
CA ILE A 99 8.03 -0.84 -4.15
C ILE A 99 7.81 0.27 -5.18
N PHE A 100 7.11 1.31 -4.75
CA PHE A 100 6.76 2.47 -5.55
C PHE A 100 7.31 3.71 -4.87
N ILE A 101 8.12 4.49 -5.60
CA ILE A 101 8.77 5.69 -5.06
C ILE A 101 8.48 6.86 -6.00
N GLY A 102 7.89 7.91 -5.46
CA GLY A 102 7.66 9.18 -6.17
C GLY A 102 8.35 10.31 -5.41
N ILE A 103 9.12 11.13 -6.12
CA ILE A 103 9.77 12.33 -5.56
C ILE A 103 9.66 13.46 -6.57
N VAL A 104 9.04 14.56 -6.17
CA VAL A 104 8.88 15.75 -7.01
C VAL A 104 9.46 16.95 -6.29
N ASN A 105 10.62 17.42 -6.76
CA ASN A 105 11.28 18.61 -6.21
C ASN A 105 10.57 19.89 -6.70
N LYS A 106 9.97 20.64 -5.77
CA LYS A 106 9.29 21.92 -6.06
C LYS A 106 10.14 23.16 -5.76
N GLY A 107 11.43 22.99 -5.47
CA GLY A 107 12.37 24.05 -5.15
C GLY A 107 12.67 24.13 -3.66
N ASP A 108 11.67 24.48 -2.86
CA ASP A 108 11.83 24.65 -1.40
C ASP A 108 11.70 23.32 -0.65
N GLU A 109 10.74 22.48 -1.02
CA GLU A 109 10.54 21.14 -0.46
C GLU A 109 10.26 20.13 -1.59
N ALA A 110 10.71 18.89 -1.38
CA ALA A 110 10.34 17.75 -2.21
C ALA A 110 9.04 17.11 -1.69
N GLU A 111 8.01 17.07 -2.55
CA GLU A 111 6.86 16.20 -2.33
C GLU A 111 7.28 14.75 -2.60
N TRP A 112 6.82 13.82 -1.77
CA TRP A 112 7.23 12.43 -1.87
C TRP A 112 6.12 11.47 -1.48
N CYS A 113 6.22 10.24 -1.99
CA CYS A 113 5.46 9.11 -1.50
C CYS A 113 6.27 7.84 -1.72
N VAL A 114 6.25 6.97 -0.73
CA VAL A 114 6.72 5.59 -0.84
C VAL A 114 5.51 4.69 -0.58
N ALA A 115 5.30 3.71 -1.43
CA ALA A 115 4.29 2.69 -1.23
C ALA A 115 4.85 1.29 -1.49
N THR A 116 4.37 0.30 -0.76
CA THR A 116 4.82 -1.09 -0.83
C THR A 116 3.64 -2.04 -0.77
N THR A 117 3.82 -3.25 -1.30
CA THR A 117 2.82 -4.32 -1.16
C THR A 117 2.92 -5.09 0.16
N ASP A 118 4.03 -4.92 0.88
CA ASP A 118 4.30 -5.47 2.22
C ASP A 118 4.58 -4.31 3.19
N GLN A 119 3.83 -4.23 4.29
CA GLN A 119 3.96 -3.15 5.27
C GLN A 119 5.30 -3.20 6.02
N GLU A 120 5.86 -4.39 6.24
CA GLU A 120 7.07 -4.56 7.06
C GLU A 120 8.31 -3.93 6.42
N VAL A 121 8.29 -3.74 5.10
CA VAL A 121 9.38 -3.12 4.35
C VAL A 121 9.19 -1.62 4.11
N LEU A 122 8.02 -1.06 4.45
CA LEU A 122 7.70 0.34 4.13
C LEU A 122 8.68 1.31 4.79
N GLN A 123 8.77 1.28 6.13
CA GLN A 123 9.63 2.22 6.86
C GLN A 123 11.12 2.06 6.54
N PRO A 124 11.70 0.83 6.44
CA PRO A 124 13.06 0.67 5.94
C PRO A 124 13.31 1.30 4.56
N VAL A 125 12.35 1.21 3.64
CA VAL A 125 12.47 1.82 2.31
C VAL A 125 12.37 3.35 2.40
N VAL A 126 11.47 3.89 3.23
CA VAL A 126 11.37 5.34 3.45
C VAL A 126 12.69 5.91 3.97
N GLU A 127 13.28 5.26 4.97
CA GLU A 127 14.59 5.64 5.52
C GLU A 127 15.67 5.62 4.45
N GLU A 128 15.76 4.54 3.66
CA GLU A 128 16.73 4.43 2.57
C GLU A 128 16.55 5.49 1.49
N VAL A 129 15.30 5.81 1.11
CA VAL A 129 15.01 6.88 0.16
C VAL A 129 15.50 8.22 0.69
N PHE A 130 15.31 8.50 1.97
CA PHE A 130 15.73 9.76 2.59
C PHE A 130 17.25 9.85 2.69
N GLU A 131 17.92 8.76 3.10
CA GLU A 131 19.38 8.69 3.18
C GLU A 131 20.06 8.89 1.82
N ARG A 132 19.51 8.28 0.76
CA ARG A 132 20.08 8.40 -0.60
C ARG A 132 19.85 9.76 -1.26
N ASN A 133 18.96 10.57 -0.70
CA ASN A 133 18.58 11.89 -1.21
C ASN A 133 18.74 12.96 -0.12
N ASP A 134 19.80 12.86 0.68
CA ASP A 134 20.12 13.76 1.79
C ASP A 134 20.29 15.24 1.38
N ASN A 135 20.42 15.48 0.07
CA ASN A 135 20.47 16.80 -0.54
C ASN A 135 19.09 17.45 -0.75
N LEU A 136 17.99 16.77 -0.44
CA LEU A 136 16.62 17.28 -0.57
C LEU A 136 16.01 17.56 0.80
N GLU A 137 15.23 18.65 0.90
CA GLU A 137 14.37 18.89 2.05
C GLU A 137 13.00 18.24 1.78
N PHE A 138 12.72 17.11 2.43
CA PHE A 138 11.46 16.39 2.24
C PHE A 138 10.31 17.04 3.01
N LYS A 139 9.18 17.23 2.33
CA LYS A 139 7.95 17.73 2.93
C LYS A 139 7.48 16.81 4.07
N LYS A 140 7.14 17.39 5.21
CA LYS A 140 6.60 16.63 6.36
C LYS A 140 5.09 16.52 6.25
N TYR A 141 4.60 15.31 6.00
CA TYR A 141 3.17 15.03 6.01
C TYR A 141 2.68 14.81 7.43
N LYS A 142 1.44 15.24 7.73
CA LYS A 142 0.79 14.85 8.96
C LYS A 142 0.36 13.39 8.81
N GLN A 143 0.94 12.49 9.61
CA GLN A 143 0.39 11.15 9.73
C GLN A 143 -1.06 11.26 10.17
N SER A 144 -1.96 10.78 9.31
CA SER A 144 -3.35 10.60 9.71
C SER A 144 -3.34 9.43 10.68
N GLN A 145 -3.76 9.64 11.93
CA GLN A 145 -3.97 8.51 12.84
C GLN A 145 -5.04 7.63 12.20
N SER A 146 -4.63 6.47 11.69
CA SER A 146 -5.53 5.40 11.29
C SER A 146 -6.53 5.19 12.41
N THR A 147 -7.81 5.42 12.10
CA THR A 147 -8.87 5.30 13.09
C THR A 147 -8.96 3.81 13.43
N VAL A 148 -8.37 3.43 14.56
CA VAL A 148 -8.55 2.11 15.15
C VAL A 148 -10.05 1.89 15.23
N LEU A 149 -10.55 0.89 14.51
CA LEU A 149 -11.94 0.45 14.59
C LEU A 149 -12.19 -0.03 16.02
N ASN A 150 -12.77 0.84 16.85
CA ASN A 150 -13.31 0.50 18.16
C ASN A 150 -14.66 -0.21 18.04
#